data_AF-A0A1S1MRK2-F1
#
_entry.id   AF-A0A1S1MRK2-F1
#
_cell.length_a   1.000
_cell.length_b   1.000
_cell.length_c   1.000
_cell.angle_alpha   90.00
_cell.angle_beta   90.00
_cell.angle_gamma   90.00
#
_symmetry.space_group_name_H-M   'P 1'
#
loop_
_entity.id
_entity.type
_entity.pdbx_description
1 polymer ?
#
loop_
_entity_poly.entity_id
_entity_poly.type
_entity_poly.pdbx_seq_one_letter_code
_entity_poly.pdbx_strand_id
1 'polypeptide(L)'
;MALEQDIGRLIDSTDRLTETVDGKISQITTTLNQKSQEIDSKLSAKEQAVDAKIASFQKALPLAPNNLSDTKLFSKINADHPEGTAVDVMQSHGAPWSCFYYNGSQGNSTVTKLTNKMLADYGLSPNAGFHRALGDFRSDSETYYGSDFRVLLFDVEITQGMATDENYGRLYLLNQGCPTFTGWGRGEFLTQASCWVNVLEHSGRLTFHPSSNRSANITAGANDAGKGWQYKHAVRQGWGGCHQPFFGGIGKMKVAVALPYVGTGDHGDNFIWADSVGHPYSHTGPANEEGA
;
A
#
# COMPACT_ATOMS: atom_id res chain seq x y z
N MET A 1 -66.01 47.06 49.84
CA MET A 1 -65.07 46.58 50.88
C MET A 1 -64.72 45.10 50.76
N ALA A 2 -65.63 44.12 50.96
CA ALA A 2 -65.26 42.69 50.89
C ALA A 2 -64.76 42.25 49.49
N LEU A 3 -65.46 42.67 48.42
CA LEU A 3 -65.10 42.34 47.04
C LEU A 3 -63.74 42.91 46.61
N GLU A 4 -63.41 44.14 47.03
CA GLU A 4 -62.13 44.79 46.75
C GLU A 4 -60.96 44.10 47.46
N GLN A 5 -61.22 43.59 48.67
CA GLN A 5 -60.24 42.84 49.44
C GLN A 5 -59.95 41.47 48.81
N ASP A 6 -60.97 40.80 48.27
CA ASP A 6 -60.82 39.54 47.55
C ASP A 6 -60.14 39.72 46.20
N ILE A 7 -60.42 40.80 45.47
CA ILE A 7 -59.70 41.17 44.23
C ILE A 7 -58.22 41.40 44.52
N GLY A 8 -57.88 42.15 45.59
CA GLY A 8 -56.49 42.37 45.99
C GLY A 8 -55.74 41.08 46.30
N ARG A 9 -56.37 40.15 47.04
CA ARG A 9 -55.80 38.83 47.32
C ARG A 9 -55.61 37.98 46.06
N LEU A 10 -56.53 38.09 45.09
CA LEU A 10 -56.45 37.36 43.84
C LEU A 10 -55.28 37.85 42.98
N ILE A 11 -55.05 39.17 42.94
CA ILE A 11 -53.92 39.80 42.26
C ILE A 11 -52.61 39.33 42.90
N ASP A 12 -52.47 39.45 44.22
CA ASP A 12 -51.27 39.01 44.94
C ASP A 12 -50.97 37.52 44.71
N SER A 13 -52.02 36.69 44.67
CA SER A 13 -51.87 35.26 44.40
C SER A 13 -51.47 34.99 42.95
N THR A 14 -51.95 35.80 42.00
CA THR A 14 -51.64 35.68 40.56
C THR A 14 -50.20 36.12 40.29
N ASP A 15 -49.75 37.19 40.91
CA ASP A 15 -48.37 37.69 40.80
C ASP A 15 -47.38 36.66 41.35
N ARG A 16 -47.66 36.10 42.54
CA ARG A 16 -46.86 35.00 43.12
C ARG A 16 -46.84 33.75 42.23
N LEU A 17 -47.97 33.42 41.60
CA LEU A 17 -48.04 32.29 40.68
C LEU A 17 -47.18 32.55 39.44
N THR A 18 -47.23 33.76 38.90
CA THR A 18 -46.43 34.18 37.73
C THR A 18 -44.93 34.12 38.05
N GLU A 19 -44.50 34.70 39.18
CA GLU A 19 -43.10 34.61 39.65
C GLU A 19 -42.65 33.15 39.83
N THR A 20 -43.52 32.30 40.38
CA THR A 20 -43.21 30.87 40.57
C THR A 20 -43.07 30.15 39.23
N VAL A 21 -43.94 30.44 38.27
CA VAL A 21 -43.91 29.85 36.93
C VAL A 21 -42.67 30.30 36.17
N ASP A 22 -42.35 31.59 36.16
CA ASP A 22 -41.16 32.13 35.51
C ASP A 22 -39.87 31.58 36.13
N GLY A 23 -39.83 31.47 37.46
CA GLY A 23 -38.74 30.83 38.18
C GLY A 23 -38.55 29.37 37.76
N LYS A 24 -39.64 28.61 37.66
CA LYS A 24 -39.60 27.21 37.19
C LYS A 24 -39.19 27.10 35.72
N ILE A 25 -39.67 27.98 34.85
CA ILE A 25 -39.29 28.01 33.43
C ILE A 25 -37.79 28.29 33.29
N SER A 26 -37.27 29.25 34.04
CA SER A 26 -35.84 29.58 34.05
C SER A 26 -34.98 28.42 34.55
N GLN A 27 -35.42 27.73 35.62
CA GLN A 27 -34.77 26.53 36.14
C GLN A 27 -34.78 25.37 35.12
N ILE A 28 -35.93 25.12 34.47
CA ILE A 28 -36.06 24.10 33.43
C ILE A 28 -35.13 24.41 32.26
N THR A 29 -35.11 25.66 31.79
CA THR A 29 -34.26 26.10 30.68
C THR A 29 -32.78 25.94 31.01
N THR A 30 -32.38 26.32 32.22
CA THR A 30 -30.99 26.15 32.70
C THR A 30 -30.61 24.68 32.74
N THR A 31 -31.48 23.84 33.30
CA THR A 31 -31.25 22.39 33.41
C THR A 31 -31.17 21.74 32.03
N LEU A 32 -32.03 22.14 31.09
CA LEU A 32 -32.04 21.64 29.72
C LEU A 32 -30.75 21.99 28.98
N ASN A 33 -30.29 23.24 29.09
CA ASN A 33 -29.04 23.67 28.47
C ASN A 33 -27.82 22.93 29.04
N GLN A 34 -27.78 22.74 30.37
CA GLN A 34 -26.74 21.93 31.00
C GLN A 34 -26.76 20.48 30.52
N LYS A 35 -27.95 19.87 30.40
CA LYS A 35 -28.10 18.51 29.90
C LYS A 35 -27.70 18.37 28.43
N SER A 36 -28.04 19.36 27.60
CA SER A 36 -27.63 19.38 26.19
C SER A 36 -26.10 19.40 26.07
N GLN A 37 -25.44 20.31 26.79
CA GLN A 37 -23.98 20.41 26.80
C GLN A 37 -23.30 19.12 27.33
N GLU A 38 -23.89 18.49 28.33
CA GLU A 38 -23.43 17.21 28.87
C GLU A 38 -23.53 16.09 27.83
N ILE A 39 -24.62 16.04 27.06
CA ILE A 39 -24.83 15.05 25.99
C ILE A 39 -23.83 15.29 24.85
N ASP A 40 -23.68 16.52 24.38
CA ASP A 40 -22.78 16.85 23.28
C ASP A 40 -21.32 16.49 23.62
N SER A 41 -20.89 16.80 24.85
CA SER A 41 -19.56 16.43 25.35
C SER A 41 -19.37 14.92 25.41
N LYS A 42 -20.37 14.18 25.88
CA LYS A 42 -20.34 12.70 25.93
C LYS A 42 -20.32 12.08 24.54
N LEU A 43 -21.05 12.65 23.58
CA LEU A 43 -21.09 12.16 22.22
C LEU A 43 -19.72 12.33 21.54
N SER A 44 -19.14 13.52 21.64
CA SER A 44 -17.81 13.80 21.07
C SER A 44 -16.72 12.91 21.67
N ALA A 45 -16.74 12.68 22.99
CA ALA A 45 -15.81 11.75 23.63
C ALA A 45 -15.99 10.30 23.16
N LYS A 46 -17.23 9.87 22.90
CA LYS A 46 -17.51 8.53 22.35
C LYS A 46 -17.05 8.40 20.90
N GLU A 47 -17.26 9.42 20.07
CA GLU A 47 -16.77 9.44 18.69
C GLU A 47 -15.24 9.28 18.65
N GLN A 48 -14.52 10.09 19.44
CA GLN A 48 -13.06 9.99 19.55
C GLN A 48 -12.60 8.61 20.05
N ALA A 49 -13.32 8.01 21.03
CA ALA A 49 -13.01 6.69 21.53
C ALA A 49 -13.27 5.59 20.49
N VAL A 50 -14.33 5.72 19.68
CA VAL A 50 -14.63 4.82 18.57
C VAL A 50 -13.54 4.94 17.50
N ASP A 51 -13.15 6.15 17.10
CA ASP A 51 -12.09 6.37 16.12
C ASP A 51 -10.74 5.81 16.59
N ALA A 52 -10.38 6.05 17.85
CA ALA A 52 -9.18 5.47 18.44
C ALA A 52 -9.23 3.94 18.47
N LYS A 53 -10.40 3.35 18.72
CA LYS A 53 -10.60 1.90 18.73
C LYS A 53 -10.59 1.32 17.33
N ILE A 54 -11.12 2.02 16.32
CA ILE A 54 -11.01 1.66 14.90
C ILE A 54 -9.54 1.67 14.49
N ALA A 55 -8.80 2.73 14.79
CA ALA A 55 -7.36 2.81 14.50
C ALA A 55 -6.56 1.71 15.21
N SER A 56 -6.91 1.41 16.47
CA SER A 56 -6.30 0.30 17.21
C SER A 56 -6.65 -1.07 16.63
N PHE A 57 -7.89 -1.29 16.19
CA PHE A 57 -8.30 -2.54 15.55
C PHE A 57 -7.63 -2.70 14.18
N GLN A 58 -7.55 -1.64 13.38
CA GLN A 58 -6.79 -1.62 12.13
C GLN A 58 -5.32 -2.00 12.34
N LYS A 59 -4.73 -1.62 13.49
CA LYS A 59 -3.35 -1.99 13.85
C LYS A 59 -3.21 -3.40 14.44
N ALA A 60 -4.26 -3.94 15.07
CA ALA A 60 -4.23 -5.18 15.85
C ALA A 60 -4.84 -6.39 15.16
N LEU A 61 -5.47 -6.22 13.99
CA LEU A 61 -5.97 -7.36 13.23
C LEU A 61 -4.78 -8.26 12.84
N PRO A 62 -4.78 -9.53 13.29
CA PRO A 62 -3.73 -10.46 12.94
C PRO A 62 -3.77 -10.66 11.44
N LEU A 63 -2.68 -10.29 10.82
CA LEU A 63 -2.35 -10.67 9.47
C LEU A 63 -2.45 -12.20 9.40
N ALA A 64 -3.41 -12.71 8.64
CA ALA A 64 -3.56 -14.15 8.45
C ALA A 64 -2.21 -14.73 7.98
N PRO A 65 -1.85 -15.96 8.40
CA PRO A 65 -0.65 -16.62 7.90
C PRO A 65 -0.66 -16.59 6.36
N ASN A 66 0.40 -16.03 5.76
CA ASN A 66 0.56 -16.03 4.31
C ASN A 66 0.75 -17.46 3.83
N ASN A 67 -0.34 -18.07 3.37
CA ASN A 67 -0.36 -19.40 2.77
C ASN A 67 -0.40 -19.32 1.22
N LEU A 68 -0.03 -18.18 0.62
CA LEU A 68 -0.23 -17.87 -0.80
C LEU A 68 1.09 -17.81 -1.59
N SER A 69 1.44 -18.94 -2.20
CA SER A 69 1.58 -19.18 -3.66
C SER A 69 2.21 -18.16 -4.63
N ASP A 70 2.82 -17.03 -4.24
CA ASP A 70 3.49 -16.15 -5.22
C ASP A 70 4.82 -16.68 -5.75
N THR A 71 5.35 -17.67 -5.05
CA THR A 71 6.40 -18.56 -5.54
C THR A 71 5.97 -19.35 -6.79
N LYS A 72 4.67 -19.56 -7.05
CA LYS A 72 4.19 -20.42 -8.15
C LYS A 72 4.62 -19.94 -9.52
N LEU A 73 4.76 -18.63 -9.68
CA LEU A 73 4.98 -18.00 -10.96
C LEU A 73 6.37 -17.34 -11.02
N PHE A 74 7.02 -16.99 -9.90
CA PHE A 74 8.43 -16.54 -9.90
C PHE A 74 9.37 -17.51 -10.61
N SER A 75 9.13 -18.82 -10.48
CA SER A 75 9.86 -19.86 -11.21
C SER A 75 9.79 -19.72 -12.73
N LYS A 76 8.75 -19.05 -13.26
CA LYS A 76 8.60 -18.74 -14.69
C LYS A 76 9.55 -17.64 -15.16
N ILE A 77 10.13 -16.84 -14.24
CA ILE A 77 11.15 -15.86 -14.62
C ILE A 77 12.46 -16.59 -14.88
N ASN A 78 13.01 -16.42 -16.09
CA ASN A 78 14.21 -17.11 -16.56
C ASN A 78 14.12 -18.63 -16.36
N ALA A 79 12.93 -19.24 -16.54
CA ALA A 79 12.70 -20.66 -16.22
C ALA A 79 13.64 -21.62 -16.97
N ASP A 80 13.93 -21.28 -18.23
CA ASP A 80 14.76 -22.09 -19.13
C ASP A 80 16.24 -21.71 -19.10
N HIS A 81 16.64 -20.88 -18.12
CA HIS A 81 18.01 -20.39 -17.98
C HIS A 81 18.57 -20.70 -16.60
N PRO A 82 19.88 -21.01 -16.49
CA PRO A 82 20.54 -21.09 -15.19
C PRO A 82 20.41 -19.78 -14.41
N GLU A 83 20.25 -19.88 -13.09
CA GLU A 83 20.35 -18.74 -12.18
C GLU A 83 21.66 -17.97 -12.42
N GLY A 84 21.62 -16.63 -12.32
CA GLY A 84 22.76 -15.76 -12.66
C GLY A 84 22.90 -15.42 -14.15
N THR A 85 22.09 -16.02 -15.03
CA THR A 85 22.08 -15.67 -16.45
C THR A 85 21.26 -14.39 -16.68
N ALA A 86 21.87 -13.40 -17.34
CA ALA A 86 21.17 -12.22 -17.83
C ALA A 86 20.37 -12.58 -19.09
N VAL A 87 19.07 -12.34 -19.06
CA VAL A 87 18.13 -12.67 -20.15
C VAL A 87 17.41 -11.40 -20.57
N ASP A 88 17.13 -11.24 -21.86
CA ASP A 88 16.31 -10.13 -22.37
C ASP A 88 14.98 -10.08 -21.60
N VAL A 89 14.67 -8.90 -21.06
CA VAL A 89 13.51 -8.72 -20.20
C VAL A 89 12.18 -9.01 -20.92
N MET A 90 12.16 -8.88 -22.25
CA MET A 90 10.99 -9.18 -23.09
C MET A 90 10.74 -10.69 -23.25
N GLN A 91 11.75 -11.51 -22.97
CA GLN A 91 11.71 -12.98 -23.11
C GLN A 91 11.83 -13.70 -21.76
N SER A 92 12.16 -12.95 -20.71
CA SER A 92 12.47 -13.46 -19.38
C SER A 92 11.29 -14.04 -18.60
N HIS A 93 10.06 -13.96 -19.09
CA HIS A 93 8.85 -14.26 -18.33
C HIS A 93 7.88 -15.16 -19.08
N GLY A 94 6.92 -15.70 -18.33
CA GLY A 94 5.78 -16.42 -18.87
C GLY A 94 4.46 -15.76 -18.48
N ALA A 95 3.37 -16.20 -19.12
CA ALA A 95 2.03 -15.77 -18.77
C ALA A 95 1.77 -15.94 -17.25
N PRO A 96 1.16 -14.94 -16.59
CA PRO A 96 0.42 -13.81 -17.18
C PRO A 96 1.23 -12.52 -17.39
N TRP A 97 2.54 -12.47 -17.15
CA TRP A 97 3.28 -11.22 -17.30
C TRP A 97 3.53 -10.85 -18.74
N SER A 98 3.62 -9.53 -18.93
CA SER A 98 4.13 -8.91 -20.13
C SER A 98 5.18 -7.87 -19.77
N CYS A 99 6.13 -7.66 -20.68
CA CYS A 99 7.16 -6.62 -20.61
C CYS A 99 7.13 -5.97 -21.97
N PHE A 100 7.21 -4.64 -22.01
CA PHE A 100 7.21 -3.92 -23.28
C PHE A 100 7.72 -2.50 -23.11
N TYR A 101 8.36 -1.99 -24.17
CA TYR A 101 8.59 -0.57 -24.32
C TYR A 101 7.28 0.11 -24.76
N TYR A 102 6.93 1.20 -24.09
CA TYR A 102 5.66 1.87 -24.34
C TYR A 102 5.80 2.94 -25.41
N ASN A 103 4.82 2.93 -26.33
CA ASN A 103 4.54 4.02 -27.26
C ASN A 103 5.79 4.58 -27.97
N GLY A 104 6.56 3.74 -28.66
CA GLY A 104 7.74 4.15 -29.42
C GLY A 104 9.02 4.30 -28.61
N SER A 105 9.01 4.07 -27.29
CA SER A 105 10.25 3.95 -26.51
C SER A 105 11.11 2.80 -27.04
N GLN A 106 12.42 2.93 -26.93
CA GLN A 106 13.37 1.88 -27.30
C GLN A 106 14.54 1.83 -26.33
N GLY A 107 15.18 0.67 -26.24
CA GLY A 107 16.26 0.42 -25.33
C GLY A 107 16.79 -1.00 -25.42
N ASN A 108 17.70 -1.33 -24.51
CA ASN A 108 18.16 -2.69 -24.27
C ASN A 108 18.02 -2.98 -22.78
N SER A 109 17.47 -4.12 -22.41
CA SER A 109 17.19 -4.41 -21.01
C SER A 109 17.22 -5.90 -20.72
N THR A 110 17.91 -6.26 -19.65
CA THR A 110 18.01 -7.63 -19.19
C THR A 110 17.56 -7.76 -17.74
N VAL A 111 17.13 -8.96 -17.39
CA VAL A 111 16.89 -9.37 -16.00
C VAL A 111 17.67 -10.63 -15.69
N THR A 112 18.30 -10.63 -14.53
CA THR A 112 19.03 -11.76 -13.97
C THR A 112 18.32 -12.20 -12.69
N LYS A 113 17.94 -13.47 -12.64
CA LYS A 113 17.43 -14.10 -11.42
C LYS A 113 18.62 -14.56 -10.58
N LEU A 114 18.70 -14.13 -9.31
CA LEU A 114 19.84 -14.37 -8.44
C LEU A 114 19.47 -15.25 -7.24
N THR A 115 20.42 -16.11 -6.88
CA THR A 115 20.40 -16.86 -5.62
C THR A 115 21.16 -16.10 -4.53
N ASN A 116 20.97 -16.53 -3.27
CA ASN A 116 21.60 -15.90 -2.10
C ASN A 116 23.12 -15.91 -2.16
N LYS A 117 23.72 -16.97 -2.72
CA LYS A 117 25.17 -17.12 -2.87
C LYS A 117 25.76 -16.13 -3.87
N MET A 118 24.98 -15.75 -4.88
CA MET A 118 25.44 -14.84 -5.92
C MET A 118 25.43 -13.38 -5.44
N LEU A 119 24.71 -13.04 -4.38
CA LEU A 119 24.53 -11.63 -4.00
C LEU A 119 25.86 -10.90 -3.77
N ALA A 120 26.83 -11.52 -3.11
CA ALA A 120 28.13 -10.89 -2.86
C ALA A 120 28.88 -10.59 -4.16
N ASP A 121 28.86 -11.51 -5.12
CA ASP A 121 29.54 -11.38 -6.41
C ASP A 121 28.97 -10.25 -7.26
N TYR A 122 27.70 -9.89 -7.04
CA TYR A 122 27.01 -8.78 -7.72
C TYR A 122 27.00 -7.48 -6.89
N GLY A 123 27.74 -7.40 -5.78
CA GLY A 123 27.77 -6.20 -4.92
C GLY A 123 26.47 -5.97 -4.13
N LEU A 124 25.67 -7.02 -3.95
CA LEU A 124 24.36 -7.03 -3.31
C LEU A 124 24.40 -7.63 -1.89
N SER A 125 25.55 -7.59 -1.22
CA SER A 125 25.69 -8.07 0.16
C SER A 125 24.62 -7.42 1.06
N PRO A 126 23.81 -8.23 1.78
CA PRO A 126 22.79 -7.69 2.67
C PRO A 126 23.37 -6.79 3.75
N ASN A 127 22.69 -5.69 4.05
CA ASN A 127 23.04 -4.83 5.20
C ASN A 127 22.23 -5.23 6.44
N ALA A 128 22.56 -4.68 7.61
CA ALA A 128 21.90 -5.02 8.87
C ALA A 128 20.38 -4.72 8.90
N GLY A 129 19.90 -3.80 8.05
CA GLY A 129 18.47 -3.53 7.87
C GLY A 129 17.80 -4.64 7.04
N PHE A 130 18.41 -5.02 5.93
CA PHE A 130 17.92 -6.08 5.05
C PHE A 130 17.98 -7.45 5.73
N HIS A 131 19.06 -7.77 6.47
CA HIS A 131 19.15 -9.00 7.27
C HIS A 131 18.02 -9.14 8.29
N ARG A 132 17.71 -8.07 9.05
CA ARG A 132 16.57 -8.08 9.99
C ARG A 132 15.24 -8.33 9.31
N ALA A 133 15.13 -7.94 8.04
CA ALA A 133 13.94 -8.17 7.26
C ALA A 133 13.86 -9.63 6.79
N LEU A 134 14.96 -10.19 6.31
CA LEU A 134 15.01 -11.55 5.75
C LEU A 134 14.90 -12.67 6.80
N GLY A 135 15.21 -12.38 8.06
CA GLY A 135 15.35 -13.36 9.13
C GLY A 135 16.78 -13.90 9.24
N ASP A 136 16.97 -14.98 10.00
CA ASP A 136 18.30 -15.56 10.21
C ASP A 136 18.72 -16.40 9.00
N PHE A 137 19.87 -16.06 8.41
CA PHE A 137 20.52 -16.86 7.37
C PHE A 137 21.13 -18.13 7.98
N ARG A 138 20.79 -19.29 7.42
CA ARG A 138 21.42 -20.57 7.76
C ARG A 138 22.26 -21.06 6.58
N SER A 139 23.58 -20.98 6.74
CA SER A 139 24.57 -21.32 5.71
C SER A 139 24.52 -22.79 5.26
N ASP A 140 23.96 -23.66 6.09
CA ASP A 140 23.83 -25.10 5.92
C ASP A 140 22.63 -25.52 5.04
N SER A 141 21.58 -24.69 4.97
CA SER A 141 20.38 -25.00 4.17
C SER A 141 20.13 -24.03 3.01
N GLU A 142 20.95 -22.99 2.86
CA GLU A 142 20.80 -21.90 1.87
C GLU A 142 19.48 -21.14 1.95
N THR A 143 18.72 -21.39 3.02
CA THR A 143 17.42 -20.82 3.27
C THR A 143 17.50 -19.84 4.43
N TYR A 144 16.72 -18.78 4.34
CA TYR A 144 16.41 -17.95 5.50
C TYR A 144 15.19 -18.55 6.17
N TYR A 145 15.22 -18.68 7.49
CA TYR A 145 14.03 -19.12 8.22
C TYR A 145 13.04 -17.95 8.28
N GLY A 146 11.94 -18.06 7.52
CA GLY A 146 10.81 -17.12 7.59
C GLY A 146 10.55 -16.29 6.33
N SER A 147 11.39 -16.32 5.29
CA SER A 147 11.08 -15.70 4.00
C SER A 147 11.79 -16.36 2.80
N ASP A 148 11.01 -16.79 1.80
CA ASP A 148 11.51 -17.19 0.47
C ASP A 148 11.85 -15.94 -0.36
N PHE A 149 12.89 -15.20 0.03
CA PHE A 149 13.29 -14.02 -0.73
C PHE A 149 14.03 -14.42 -2.01
N ARG A 150 13.64 -13.81 -3.12
CA ARG A 150 14.22 -13.97 -4.44
C ARG A 150 14.69 -12.62 -4.93
N VAL A 151 15.82 -12.57 -5.65
CA VAL A 151 16.35 -11.30 -6.14
C VAL A 151 16.31 -11.29 -7.66
N LEU A 152 15.79 -10.21 -8.22
CA LEU A 152 15.91 -9.87 -9.64
C LEU A 152 16.86 -8.69 -9.76
N LEU A 153 17.89 -8.84 -10.59
CA LEU A 153 18.78 -7.76 -11.00
C LEU A 153 18.39 -7.32 -12.40
N PHE A 154 17.92 -6.09 -12.52
CA PHE A 154 17.62 -5.46 -13.79
C PHE A 154 18.82 -4.62 -14.23
N ASP A 155 19.21 -4.79 -15.49
CA ASP A 155 20.15 -3.90 -16.19
C ASP A 155 19.40 -3.29 -17.38
N VAL A 156 19.02 -2.02 -17.24
CA VAL A 156 18.07 -1.34 -18.12
C VAL A 156 18.73 -0.13 -18.74
N GLU A 157 18.67 -0.05 -20.05
CA GLU A 157 18.98 1.13 -20.84
C GLU A 157 17.77 1.52 -21.68
N ILE A 158 17.35 2.78 -21.58
CA ILE A 158 16.35 3.38 -22.46
C ILE A 158 17.04 4.50 -23.25
N THR A 159 17.11 4.33 -24.56
CA THR A 159 17.82 5.25 -25.47
C THR A 159 16.89 6.18 -26.24
N GLN A 160 15.62 5.80 -26.41
CA GLN A 160 14.62 6.58 -27.13
C GLN A 160 13.38 6.82 -26.27
N GLY A 161 12.90 8.06 -26.27
CA GLY A 161 11.65 8.45 -25.61
C GLY A 161 10.39 7.95 -26.32
N MET A 162 9.23 8.25 -25.74
CA MET A 162 7.94 7.95 -26.33
C MET A 162 7.67 8.82 -27.57
N ALA A 163 6.82 8.36 -28.48
CA ALA A 163 6.36 9.12 -29.64
C ALA A 163 5.67 10.45 -29.24
N THR A 164 5.06 10.49 -28.05
CA THR A 164 4.41 11.68 -27.48
C THR A 164 5.32 12.53 -26.61
N ASP A 165 6.49 12.02 -26.23
CA ASP A 165 7.50 12.73 -25.43
C ASP A 165 8.88 12.10 -25.68
N GLU A 166 9.61 12.67 -26.63
CA GLU A 166 10.93 12.18 -27.06
C GLU A 166 11.99 12.20 -25.95
N ASN A 167 11.74 12.96 -24.87
CA ASN A 167 12.67 13.10 -23.74
C ASN A 167 12.39 12.13 -22.60
N TYR A 168 11.33 11.33 -22.69
CA TYR A 168 10.91 10.41 -21.64
C TYR A 168 10.49 9.06 -22.24
N GLY A 169 11.31 8.03 -22.04
CA GLY A 169 10.95 6.67 -22.44
C GLY A 169 10.33 5.88 -21.28
N ARG A 170 9.65 4.78 -21.61
CA ARG A 170 9.06 3.88 -20.62
C ARG A 170 9.25 2.41 -21.01
N LEU A 171 9.71 1.62 -20.04
CA LEU A 171 9.75 0.16 -20.09
C LEU A 171 8.86 -0.38 -18.97
N TYR A 172 7.77 -1.03 -19.33
CA TYR A 172 6.94 -1.75 -18.36
C TYR A 172 7.48 -3.17 -18.15
N LEU A 173 7.47 -3.61 -16.90
CA LEU A 173 7.99 -4.89 -16.46
C LEU A 173 6.94 -5.68 -15.71
N LEU A 174 6.92 -6.99 -15.93
CA LEU A 174 6.07 -7.93 -15.19
C LEU A 174 4.60 -7.47 -15.10
N ASN A 175 4.13 -6.83 -16.17
CA ASN A 175 2.86 -6.14 -16.28
C ASN A 175 1.71 -7.15 -16.36
N GLN A 176 0.69 -6.97 -15.52
CA GLN A 176 -0.49 -7.84 -15.41
C GLN A 176 -1.77 -7.15 -15.90
N GLY A 177 -1.64 -6.00 -16.54
CA GLY A 177 -2.74 -5.23 -17.10
C GLY A 177 -3.44 -4.33 -16.08
N CYS A 178 -4.63 -3.89 -16.48
CA CYS A 178 -5.48 -3.00 -15.71
C CYS A 178 -6.79 -3.74 -15.42
N PRO A 179 -7.07 -4.14 -14.16
CA PRO A 179 -8.38 -4.67 -13.84
C PRO A 179 -9.45 -3.63 -14.18
N THR A 180 -10.46 -4.05 -14.93
CA THR A 180 -11.63 -3.22 -15.21
C THR A 180 -12.37 -2.94 -13.90
N PHE A 181 -12.90 -1.71 -13.75
CA PHE A 181 -13.75 -1.27 -12.62
C PHE A 181 -13.08 -0.93 -11.26
N THR A 182 -11.77 -0.69 -11.19
CA THR A 182 -11.17 -0.09 -9.98
C THR A 182 -11.09 1.44 -10.08
N GLY A 183 -11.53 2.18 -9.06
CA GLY A 183 -11.38 3.64 -9.01
C GLY A 183 -9.90 4.05 -8.90
N TRP A 184 -9.46 5.11 -9.57
CA TRP A 184 -8.07 5.57 -9.47
C TRP A 184 -7.83 6.29 -8.14
N GLY A 185 -7.21 5.62 -7.16
CA GLY A 185 -6.84 6.22 -5.88
C GLY A 185 -8.02 6.73 -5.05
N ARG A 186 -9.20 6.12 -5.22
CA ARG A 186 -10.41 6.44 -4.44
C ARG A 186 -10.86 5.21 -3.66
N GLY A 187 -11.36 5.44 -2.45
CA GLY A 187 -11.90 4.40 -1.57
C GLY A 187 -11.41 4.56 -0.14
N GLU A 188 -12.12 3.93 0.79
CA GLU A 188 -11.83 4.01 2.23
C GLU A 188 -10.63 3.14 2.65
N PHE A 189 -10.16 2.27 1.75
CA PHE A 189 -9.07 1.34 2.00
C PHE A 189 -7.70 2.02 1.95
N LEU A 190 -6.83 1.69 2.89
CA LEU A 190 -5.42 2.05 2.83
C LEU A 190 -4.67 1.02 2.00
N THR A 191 -3.86 1.47 1.05
CA THR A 191 -2.95 0.62 0.29
C THR A 191 -1.52 0.96 0.65
N GLN A 192 -0.67 -0.06 0.68
CA GLN A 192 0.73 0.04 1.00
C GLN A 192 1.52 -0.60 -0.14
N ALA A 193 2.67 -0.01 -0.45
CA ALA A 193 3.70 -0.63 -1.27
C ALA A 193 5.02 -0.59 -0.52
N SER A 194 5.81 -1.66 -0.59
CA SER A 194 7.13 -1.69 0.03
C SER A 194 8.11 -2.64 -0.64
N CYS A 195 9.31 -2.20 -1.00
CA CYS A 195 10.31 -3.11 -1.56
C CYS A 195 11.71 -2.76 -1.09
N TRP A 196 12.57 -3.78 -1.04
CA TRP A 196 13.99 -3.58 -0.91
C TRP A 196 14.59 -3.42 -2.30
N VAL A 197 15.29 -2.31 -2.51
CA VAL A 197 15.96 -1.98 -3.77
C VAL A 197 17.43 -1.69 -3.51
N ASN A 198 18.29 -2.05 -4.45
CA ASN A 198 19.69 -1.64 -4.43
C ASN A 198 20.07 -1.14 -5.83
N VAL A 199 20.27 0.17 -5.94
CA VAL A 199 20.68 0.80 -7.20
C VAL A 199 22.20 0.76 -7.27
N LEU A 200 22.72 -0.08 -8.17
CA LEU A 200 24.16 -0.30 -8.35
C LEU A 200 24.76 0.75 -9.28
N GLU A 201 24.09 1.02 -10.41
CA GLU A 201 24.54 1.97 -11.42
C GLU A 201 23.37 2.83 -11.88
N HIS A 202 23.65 4.10 -12.16
CA HIS A 202 22.66 5.04 -12.65
C HIS A 202 23.30 6.07 -13.58
N SER A 203 22.64 6.36 -14.69
CA SER A 203 22.96 7.49 -15.56
C SER A 203 21.70 8.07 -16.21
N GLY A 204 21.78 9.34 -16.60
CA GLY A 204 20.66 10.05 -17.22
C GLY A 204 19.54 10.37 -16.23
N ARG A 205 18.29 10.21 -16.68
CA ARG A 205 17.05 10.57 -15.95
C ARG A 205 16.21 9.35 -15.59
N LEU A 206 16.74 8.14 -15.75
CA LEU A 206 16.00 6.92 -15.56
C LEU A 206 15.57 6.76 -14.09
N THR A 207 14.30 6.45 -13.85
CA THR A 207 13.74 6.20 -12.50
C THR A 207 13.00 4.88 -12.53
N PHE A 208 13.22 4.05 -11.53
CA PHE A 208 12.51 2.80 -11.36
C PHE A 208 11.30 2.98 -10.44
N HIS A 209 10.14 2.52 -10.91
CA HIS A 209 8.87 2.52 -10.21
C HIS A 209 8.48 1.07 -9.91
N PRO A 210 8.99 0.49 -8.81
CA PRO A 210 8.66 -0.87 -8.40
C PRO A 210 7.18 -1.09 -8.14
N SER A 211 6.48 -0.05 -7.66
CA SER A 211 5.03 0.00 -7.67
C SER A 211 4.57 1.37 -8.15
N SER A 212 3.63 1.35 -9.09
CA SER A 212 2.94 2.54 -9.60
C SER A 212 1.51 2.18 -9.96
N ASN A 213 0.68 3.22 -10.02
CA ASN A 213 -0.73 3.17 -10.43
C ASN A 213 -1.63 2.42 -9.44
N ARG A 214 -1.47 1.10 -9.23
CA ARG A 214 -2.40 0.25 -8.47
C ARG A 214 -2.36 0.42 -6.95
N SER A 215 -1.18 0.63 -6.37
CA SER A 215 -0.96 0.87 -4.93
C SER A 215 -0.09 2.12 -4.71
N ALA A 216 0.36 2.34 -3.47
CA ALA A 216 1.18 3.49 -3.11
C ALA A 216 2.43 3.58 -4.01
N ASN A 217 2.73 4.78 -4.50
CA ASN A 217 3.87 4.96 -5.40
C ASN A 217 5.18 4.91 -4.59
N ILE A 218 6.10 4.07 -5.04
CA ILE A 218 7.47 3.99 -4.51
C ILE A 218 8.44 4.07 -5.67
N THR A 219 9.58 4.75 -5.45
CA THR A 219 10.55 5.01 -6.51
C THR A 219 11.99 4.79 -6.05
N ALA A 220 12.84 4.44 -7.01
CA ALA A 220 14.28 4.39 -6.86
C ALA A 220 14.96 5.11 -8.04
N GLY A 221 15.99 5.91 -7.77
CA GLY A 221 16.63 6.76 -8.79
C GLY A 221 18.08 7.11 -8.47
N ALA A 222 18.56 8.20 -9.07
CA ALA A 222 19.94 8.70 -8.90
C ALA A 222 20.36 8.82 -7.43
N ASN A 223 19.44 9.29 -6.56
CA ASN A 223 19.70 9.49 -5.15
C ASN A 223 19.88 8.20 -4.35
N ASP A 224 19.58 7.03 -4.92
CA ASP A 224 19.71 5.73 -4.27
C ASP A 224 20.97 4.98 -4.71
N ALA A 225 21.65 5.46 -5.76
CA ALA A 225 22.82 4.81 -6.33
C ALA A 225 23.95 4.68 -5.30
N GLY A 226 24.49 3.46 -5.16
CA GLY A 226 25.62 3.16 -4.30
C GLY A 226 25.33 3.13 -2.79
N LYS A 227 24.06 3.27 -2.36
CA LYS A 227 23.69 3.23 -0.93
C LYS A 227 23.50 1.81 -0.38
N GLY A 228 23.64 0.79 -1.22
CA GLY A 228 23.27 -0.59 -0.90
C GLY A 228 21.74 -0.76 -0.79
N TRP A 229 21.30 -1.83 -0.13
CA TRP A 229 19.88 -2.13 0.04
C TRP A 229 19.12 -1.03 0.81
N GLN A 230 18.15 -0.41 0.15
CA GLN A 230 17.25 0.60 0.69
C GLN A 230 15.84 0.02 0.79
N TYR A 231 15.19 0.23 1.94
CA TYR A 231 13.78 -0.09 2.10
C TYR A 231 12.94 1.10 1.60
N LYS A 232 12.22 0.90 0.50
CA LYS A 232 11.25 1.84 -0.03
C LYS A 232 9.88 1.46 0.47
N HIS A 233 9.14 2.41 1.01
CA HIS A 233 7.80 2.18 1.53
C HIS A 233 6.94 3.43 1.34
N ALA A 234 5.69 3.24 0.97
CA ALA A 234 4.69 4.28 0.92
C ALA A 234 3.31 3.71 1.26
N VAL A 235 2.42 4.59 1.70
CA VAL A 235 1.00 4.30 1.91
C VAL A 235 0.16 5.34 1.17
N ARG A 236 -1.04 4.96 0.71
CA ARG A 236 -2.03 5.88 0.16
C ARG A 236 -3.43 5.40 0.46
N GLN A 237 -4.38 6.32 0.48
CA GLN A 237 -5.79 5.97 0.52
C GLN A 237 -6.29 5.63 -0.89
N GLY A 238 -7.16 4.63 -0.99
CA GLY A 238 -7.74 4.15 -2.24
C GLY A 238 -6.86 3.14 -2.99
N TRP A 239 -7.55 2.32 -3.79
CA TRP A 239 -6.98 1.24 -4.57
C TRP A 239 -7.44 1.35 -6.03
N GLY A 240 -6.55 1.11 -6.99
CA GLY A 240 -6.94 0.96 -8.39
C GLY A 240 -5.95 1.55 -9.37
N GLY A 241 -6.14 1.22 -10.64
CA GLY A 241 -5.15 1.44 -11.70
C GLY A 241 -4.50 0.12 -12.15
N CYS A 242 -3.45 0.21 -12.94
CA CYS A 242 -2.82 -0.95 -13.56
C CYS A 242 -1.69 -1.54 -12.70
N HIS A 243 -1.52 -2.86 -12.71
CA HIS A 243 -0.41 -3.52 -12.02
C HIS A 243 0.83 -3.53 -12.92
N GLN A 244 1.63 -2.46 -12.81
CA GLN A 244 2.62 -2.11 -13.84
C GLN A 244 3.88 -1.48 -13.24
N PRO A 245 4.81 -2.28 -12.69
CA PRO A 245 6.17 -1.82 -12.46
C PRO A 245 6.77 -1.29 -13.76
N PHE A 246 7.54 -0.19 -13.69
CA PHE A 246 8.16 0.37 -14.89
C PHE A 246 9.42 1.17 -14.62
N PHE A 247 10.25 1.30 -15.65
CA PHE A 247 11.32 2.29 -15.72
C PHE A 247 10.87 3.47 -16.57
N GLY A 248 11.08 4.69 -16.08
CA GLY A 248 10.70 5.92 -16.74
C GLY A 248 11.86 6.88 -16.90
N GLY A 249 11.99 7.50 -18.07
CA GLY A 249 13.09 8.41 -18.43
C GLY A 249 14.05 7.80 -19.45
N ILE A 250 15.10 8.55 -19.79
CA ILE A 250 16.17 8.13 -20.72
C ILE A 250 17.46 8.00 -19.92
N GLY A 251 18.22 6.94 -20.17
CA GLY A 251 19.48 6.66 -19.48
C GLY A 251 19.66 5.19 -19.16
N LYS A 252 20.56 4.89 -18.23
CA LYS A 252 20.85 3.52 -17.77
C LYS A 252 20.62 3.38 -16.28
N MET A 253 20.14 2.23 -15.84
CA MET A 253 20.06 1.87 -14.43
C MET A 253 20.28 0.38 -14.26
N LYS A 254 21.20 0.03 -13.37
CA LYS A 254 21.35 -1.32 -12.85
C LYS A 254 20.80 -1.34 -11.43
N VAL A 255 19.71 -2.07 -11.22
CA VAL A 255 18.98 -2.09 -9.94
C VAL A 255 18.54 -3.50 -9.58
N ALA A 256 18.84 -3.91 -8.36
CA ALA A 256 18.34 -5.14 -7.78
C ALA A 256 17.09 -4.88 -6.96
N VAL A 257 16.16 -5.84 -7.00
CA VAL A 257 14.95 -5.85 -6.17
C VAL A 257 14.79 -7.22 -5.53
N ALA A 258 14.41 -7.25 -4.26
CA ALA A 258 14.04 -8.47 -3.57
C ALA A 258 12.51 -8.68 -3.57
N LEU A 259 12.04 -9.87 -3.97
CA LEU A 259 10.65 -10.31 -4.13
C LEU A 259 10.43 -11.71 -3.48
N PRO A 260 9.35 -12.01 -2.74
CA PRO A 260 8.51 -11.15 -1.91
C PRO A 260 8.90 -11.11 -0.43
N TYR A 261 8.52 -9.99 0.20
CA TYR A 261 8.26 -9.86 1.63
C TYR A 261 6.75 -10.07 1.86
N VAL A 262 6.38 -10.74 2.96
CA VAL A 262 5.00 -11.09 3.33
C VAL A 262 4.09 -9.85 3.35
N GLY A 263 3.25 -9.71 2.32
CA GLY A 263 2.04 -8.91 2.31
C GLY A 263 0.87 -9.77 2.78
N THR A 264 -0.10 -9.17 3.44
CA THR A 264 -1.05 -9.89 4.31
C THR A 264 -2.47 -9.70 3.82
N GLY A 265 -2.68 -10.01 2.56
CA GLY A 265 -3.99 -10.08 1.92
C GLY A 265 -4.03 -11.23 0.91
N ASP A 266 -5.24 -11.68 0.58
CA ASP A 266 -5.46 -12.46 -0.64
C ASP A 266 -5.14 -11.56 -1.85
N HIS A 267 -4.35 -12.07 -2.79
CA HIS A 267 -3.78 -11.30 -3.89
C HIS A 267 -4.19 -11.83 -5.27
N GLY A 268 -5.18 -12.72 -5.40
CA GLY A 268 -5.76 -13.10 -6.70
C GLY A 268 -4.76 -13.31 -7.84
N ASP A 269 -3.81 -14.24 -7.66
CA ASP A 269 -2.77 -14.64 -8.63
C ASP A 269 -1.77 -13.52 -9.06
N ASN A 270 -1.66 -12.44 -8.30
CA ASN A 270 -0.70 -11.35 -8.54
C ASN A 270 0.62 -11.58 -7.82
N PHE A 271 1.76 -11.35 -8.50
CA PHE A 271 3.07 -11.19 -7.85
C PHE A 271 3.00 -10.26 -6.63
N ILE A 272 3.39 -10.73 -5.44
CA ILE A 272 3.72 -9.91 -4.28
C ILE A 272 5.02 -9.14 -4.63
N TRP A 273 4.84 -8.03 -5.34
CA TRP A 273 5.65 -6.84 -5.17
C TRP A 273 5.08 -6.05 -4.00
N ALA A 274 5.01 -6.66 -2.80
CA ALA A 274 4.43 -6.05 -1.60
C ALA A 274 3.17 -5.21 -1.87
N ASP A 275 2.26 -5.75 -2.68
CA ASP A 275 1.27 -4.90 -3.34
C ASP A 275 -0.03 -4.79 -2.54
N SER A 276 -0.18 -5.43 -1.38
CA SER A 276 -1.39 -5.26 -0.58
C SER A 276 -1.25 -5.79 0.85
N VAL A 277 -1.83 -5.05 1.78
CA VAL A 277 -2.57 -5.66 2.88
C VAL A 277 -4.03 -5.40 2.54
N GLY A 278 -4.66 -6.37 1.87
CA GLY A 278 -6.08 -6.34 1.61
C GLY A 278 -6.84 -6.74 2.87
N HIS A 279 -7.89 -6.01 3.21
CA HIS A 279 -8.85 -6.43 4.24
C HIS A 279 -9.44 -7.80 3.84
N PRO A 280 -9.69 -8.77 4.74
CA PRO A 280 -10.22 -10.10 4.43
C PRO A 280 -11.59 -10.14 3.70
N TYR A 281 -12.20 -8.99 3.38
CA TYR A 281 -13.45 -8.88 2.63
C TYR A 281 -13.26 -8.37 1.18
N SER A 282 -12.03 -8.13 0.70
CA SER A 282 -11.80 -7.64 -0.68
C SER A 282 -11.81 -8.74 -1.75
N HIS A 283 -11.86 -10.02 -1.35
CA HIS A 283 -11.87 -11.17 -2.26
C HIS A 283 -12.92 -12.19 -1.82
N THR A 284 -14.18 -11.93 -2.19
CA THR A 284 -15.14 -13.03 -2.39
C THR A 284 -15.40 -13.11 -3.89
N GLY A 285 -14.48 -13.74 -4.63
CA GLY A 285 -14.89 -14.40 -5.87
C GLY A 285 -15.84 -15.56 -5.51
N PRO A 286 -16.77 -15.95 -6.40
CA PRO A 286 -17.58 -17.14 -6.14
C PRO A 286 -16.63 -18.31 -5.90
N ALA A 287 -16.87 -19.07 -4.83
CA ALA A 287 -16.21 -20.33 -4.60
C ALA A 287 -16.52 -21.21 -5.83
N ASN A 288 -15.54 -21.43 -6.69
CA ASN A 288 -15.64 -22.50 -7.65
C ASN A 288 -15.64 -23.78 -6.82
N GLU A 289 -16.78 -24.46 -6.78
CA GLU A 289 -16.89 -25.79 -6.21
C GLU A 289 -15.85 -26.68 -6.89
N GLU A 290 -15.01 -27.33 -6.07
CA GLU A 290 -14.22 -28.46 -6.52
C GLU A 290 -15.18 -29.53 -7.07
N GLY A 291 -15.23 -29.67 -8.39
CA GLY A 291 -15.81 -30.83 -9.06
C GLY A 291 -17.03 -30.55 -9.94
N ALA A 292 -16.77 -30.28 -11.22
CA ALA A 292 -17.56 -30.76 -12.37
C ALA A 292 -16.68 -30.80 -13.62
#